data_AF-A0A0C9R0J9-F1
#
_entry.id   AF-A0A0C9R0J9-F1
#
_cell.length_a   1.000
_cell.length_b   1.000
_cell.length_c   1.000
_cell.angle_alpha   90.00
_cell.angle_beta   90.00
_cell.angle_gamma   90.00
#
_symmetry.space_group_name_H-M   'P 1'
#
loop_
_entity.id
_entity.type
_entity.pdbx_description
1 polymer ?
#
loop_
_entity_poly.entity_id
_entity_poly.type
_entity_poly.pdbx_seq_one_letter_code
_entity_poly.pdbx_strand_id
1 'polypeptide(L)'
;MCRRLADRGYFHPLSNVWRVLFLSEKRRYHANAWELVEAVRLRPSAKPFFEKKVASVISRALESCDVDMVQRLLNVVLYLGMQESCGLVLSFLLEFYCDADDVKSAQKAYEHSKTYGIELNPVTLYRYTCFLSSQGIQVPYELLLKKYNMDSRKSADAAKHSKVKFKF
;
A
#
# COMPACT_ATOMS: atom_id res chain seq x y z
N MET A 1 2.66 -4.59 29.42
CA MET A 1 2.91 -3.19 29.84
C MET A 1 2.27 -2.17 28.88
N CYS A 2 2.48 -2.30 27.55
CA CYS A 2 1.97 -1.37 26.54
C CYS A 2 0.44 -1.19 26.55
N ARG A 3 -0.33 -2.28 26.71
CA ARG A 3 -1.81 -2.21 26.83
C ARG A 3 -2.26 -1.33 28.00
N ARG A 4 -1.66 -1.49 29.18
CA ARG A 4 -1.97 -0.67 30.37
C ARG A 4 -1.67 0.82 30.17
N LEU A 5 -0.61 1.15 29.43
CA LEU A 5 -0.27 2.54 29.09
C LEU A 5 -1.25 3.11 28.05
N ALA A 6 -1.67 2.29 27.08
CA ALA A 6 -2.68 2.67 26.11
C ALA A 6 -4.05 2.90 26.78
N ASP A 7 -4.42 2.08 27.75
CA ASP A 7 -5.66 2.25 28.55
C ASP A 7 -5.66 3.54 29.36
N ARG A 8 -4.47 4.02 29.76
CA ARG A 8 -4.30 5.30 30.45
C ARG A 8 -4.15 6.49 29.49
N GLY A 9 -4.25 6.29 28.17
CA GLY A 9 -4.21 7.36 27.18
C GLY A 9 -2.82 7.87 26.78
N TYR A 10 -1.73 7.17 27.14
CA TYR A 10 -0.36 7.60 26.81
C TYR A 10 0.04 7.32 25.33
N PHE A 11 -0.77 7.75 24.37
CA PHE A 11 -0.60 7.38 22.95
C PHE A 11 0.61 8.04 22.28
N HIS A 12 0.94 9.27 22.65
CA HIS A 12 2.09 9.97 22.06
C HIS A 12 3.44 9.32 22.44
N PRO A 13 3.72 8.98 23.70
CA PRO A 13 4.89 8.16 24.05
C PRO A 13 4.89 6.80 23.33
N LEU A 14 3.74 6.12 23.27
CA LEU A 14 3.65 4.80 22.63
C LEU A 14 3.95 4.84 21.14
N SER A 15 3.51 5.87 20.41
CA SER A 15 3.84 6.02 18.97
C SER A 15 5.33 6.31 18.74
N ASN A 16 5.98 7.05 19.65
CA ASN A 16 7.43 7.25 19.62
C ASN A 16 8.19 5.94 19.87
N VAL A 17 7.78 5.17 20.89
CA VAL A 17 8.38 3.86 21.19
C VAL A 17 8.19 2.90 20.02
N TRP A 18 6.99 2.87 19.43
CA TRP A 18 6.71 2.09 18.23
C TRP A 18 7.71 2.41 17.11
N ARG A 19 7.91 3.70 16.79
CA ARG A 19 8.87 4.11 15.75
C ARG A 19 10.28 3.61 16.05
N VAL A 20 10.76 3.76 17.29
CA VAL A 20 12.11 3.33 17.68
C VAL A 20 12.26 1.81 17.51
N LEU A 21 11.27 1.04 17.94
CA LEU A 21 11.29 -0.42 17.84
C LEU A 21 11.20 -0.89 16.38
N PHE A 22 10.33 -0.26 15.58
CA PHE A 22 10.11 -0.60 14.17
C PHE A 22 11.34 -0.31 13.29
N LEU A 23 12.03 0.80 13.57
CA LEU A 23 13.23 1.20 12.85
C LEU A 23 14.50 0.48 13.33
N SER A 24 14.43 -0.32 14.40
CA SER A 24 15.62 -0.99 14.91
C SER A 24 16.09 -2.10 13.97
N GLU A 25 17.40 -2.34 13.92
CA GLU A 25 17.99 -3.47 13.18
C GLU A 25 17.69 -4.83 13.85
N LYS A 26 17.44 -4.83 15.16
CA LYS A 26 17.23 -6.08 15.91
C LYS A 26 15.81 -6.59 15.71
N ARG A 27 15.66 -7.72 15.01
CA ARG A 27 14.37 -8.38 14.71
C ARG A 27 13.46 -8.58 15.93
N ARG A 28 14.02 -8.85 17.11
CA ARG A 28 13.25 -8.99 18.37
C ARG A 28 12.38 -7.77 18.69
N TYR A 29 12.79 -6.57 18.26
CA TYR A 29 12.04 -5.35 18.49
C TYR A 29 10.90 -5.15 17.49
N HIS A 30 10.93 -5.82 16.33
CA HIS A 30 9.83 -5.76 15.36
C HIS A 30 8.58 -6.46 15.88
N ALA A 31 8.74 -7.58 16.61
CA ALA A 31 7.63 -8.23 17.29
C ALA A 31 6.99 -7.30 18.33
N ASN A 32 7.79 -6.62 19.14
CA ASN A 32 7.30 -5.64 20.11
C ASN A 32 6.64 -4.42 19.43
N ALA A 33 7.15 -3.99 18.28
CA ALA A 33 6.53 -2.94 17.48
C ALA A 33 5.16 -3.39 16.96
N TRP A 34 5.02 -4.65 16.54
CA TRP A 34 3.75 -5.22 16.12
C TRP A 34 2.73 -5.28 17.26
N GLU A 35 3.13 -5.77 18.44
CA GLU A 35 2.25 -5.78 19.63
C GLU A 35 1.71 -4.40 19.99
N LEU A 36 2.50 -3.34 19.77
CA LEU A 36 2.06 -1.96 19.97
C LEU A 36 0.98 -1.53 18.97
N VAL A 37 1.12 -1.93 17.70
CA VAL A 37 0.11 -1.69 16.67
C VAL A 37 -1.21 -2.40 17.04
N GLU A 38 -1.14 -3.66 17.46
CA GLU A 38 -2.31 -4.41 17.93
C GLU A 38 -2.97 -3.78 19.16
N ALA A 39 -2.16 -3.34 20.13
CA ALA A 39 -2.64 -2.64 21.31
C ALA A 39 -3.30 -1.31 20.97
N VAL A 40 -3.01 -0.69 19.83
CA VAL A 40 -3.55 0.63 19.47
C VAL A 40 -4.74 0.53 18.53
N ARG A 41 -4.81 -0.48 17.66
CA ARG A 41 -5.91 -0.66 16.71
C ARG A 41 -7.30 -0.66 17.36
N LEU A 42 -7.44 -1.26 18.54
CA LEU A 42 -8.72 -1.34 19.25
C LEU A 42 -9.12 -0.03 19.95
N ARG A 43 -8.30 1.03 19.86
CA ARG A 43 -8.48 2.29 20.58
C ARG A 43 -8.55 3.45 19.56
N PRO A 44 -9.76 3.94 19.21
CA PRO A 44 -9.92 5.01 18.22
C PRO A 44 -9.13 6.29 18.54
N SER A 45 -9.02 6.64 19.82
CA SER A 45 -8.27 7.82 20.29
C SER A 45 -6.76 7.74 20.05
N ALA A 46 -6.21 6.55 19.84
CA ALA A 46 -4.80 6.34 19.58
C ALA A 46 -4.44 6.48 18.09
N LYS A 47 -5.44 6.31 17.21
CA LYS A 47 -5.26 6.27 15.75
C LYS A 47 -4.54 7.51 15.20
N PRO A 48 -4.92 8.76 15.50
CA PRO A 48 -4.25 9.94 14.92
C PRO A 48 -2.75 10.04 15.26
N PHE A 49 -2.37 9.62 16.46
CA PHE A 49 -0.97 9.64 16.92
C PHE A 49 -0.10 8.64 16.16
N PHE A 50 -0.66 7.46 15.89
CA PHE A 50 0.02 6.41 15.14
C PHE A 50 0.03 6.73 13.65
N GLU A 51 -1.08 7.20 13.07
CA GLU A 51 -1.14 7.58 11.66
C GLU A 51 -0.10 8.65 11.32
N LYS A 52 -0.02 9.71 12.12
CA LYS A 52 0.99 10.77 11.93
C LYS A 52 2.42 10.20 11.98
N LYS A 53 2.67 9.24 12.86
CA LYS A 53 4.01 8.66 13.00
C LYS A 53 4.34 7.67 11.87
N VAL A 54 3.39 6.82 11.50
CA VAL A 54 3.50 5.87 10.38
C VAL A 54 3.71 6.63 9.08
N ALA A 55 2.91 7.66 8.80
CA ALA A 55 3.06 8.50 7.61
C ALA A 55 4.46 9.12 7.51
N SER A 56 5.00 9.65 8.61
CA SER A 56 6.37 10.18 8.66
C SER A 56 7.44 9.12 8.37
N VAL A 57 7.23 7.87 8.81
CA VAL A 57 8.16 6.77 8.51
C VAL A 57 8.04 6.33 7.05
N ILE A 58 6.83 6.33 6.49
CA ILE A 58 6.59 6.06 5.07
C ILE A 58 7.31 7.09 4.20
N SER A 59 7.09 8.39 4.42
CA SER A 59 7.75 9.43 3.62
C SER A 59 9.27 9.25 3.58
N ARG A 60 9.89 9.00 4.73
CA ARG A 60 11.33 8.74 4.81
C ARG A 60 11.75 7.48 4.05
N ALA A 61 11.00 6.38 4.19
CA ALA A 61 11.34 5.12 3.54
C ALA A 61 11.23 5.22 2.01
N LEU A 62 10.23 5.96 1.51
CA LEU A 62 10.05 6.22 0.10
C LEU A 62 11.17 7.12 -0.46
N GLU A 63 11.54 8.18 0.27
CA GLU A 63 12.65 9.08 -0.11
C GLU A 63 14.00 8.37 -0.17
N SER A 64 14.24 7.42 0.74
CA SER A 64 15.47 6.62 0.75
C SER A 64 15.41 5.36 -0.11
N CYS A 65 14.30 5.12 -0.81
CA CYS A 65 14.03 3.90 -1.56
C CYS A 65 14.29 2.60 -0.75
N ASP A 66 13.98 2.61 0.55
CA ASP A 66 14.19 1.45 1.43
C ASP A 66 13.02 0.46 1.26
N VAL A 67 13.14 -0.42 0.27
CA VAL A 67 12.07 -1.35 -0.13
C VAL A 67 11.71 -2.32 0.99
N ASP A 68 12.69 -2.81 1.75
CA ASP A 68 12.44 -3.72 2.88
C ASP A 68 11.60 -3.02 3.96
N MET A 69 11.90 -1.75 4.27
CA MET A 69 11.10 -0.93 5.15
C MET A 69 9.68 -0.74 4.62
N VAL A 70 9.53 -0.41 3.33
CA VAL A 70 8.24 -0.19 2.68
C VAL A 70 7.37 -1.46 2.70
N GLN A 71 7.95 -2.63 2.43
CA GLN A 71 7.25 -3.92 2.54
C GLN A 71 6.75 -4.19 3.97
N ARG A 72 7.56 -3.89 5.00
CA ARG A 72 7.12 -4.04 6.40
C ARG A 72 6.02 -3.04 6.75
N LEU A 73 6.10 -1.82 6.23
CA LEU A 73 5.09 -0.78 6.43
C LEU A 73 3.75 -1.18 5.82
N LEU A 74 3.73 -1.90 4.68
CA LEU A 74 2.50 -2.40 4.06
C LEU A 74 1.61 -3.15 5.06
N ASN A 75 2.20 -4.04 5.86
CA ASN A 75 1.45 -4.80 6.88
C ASN A 75 0.86 -3.88 7.96
N VAL A 76 1.59 -2.84 8.36
CA VAL A 76 1.14 -1.87 9.37
C VAL A 76 -0.02 -1.04 8.84
N VAL A 77 0.09 -0.48 7.63
CA VAL A 77 -0.95 0.40 7.07
C VAL A 77 -2.23 -0.37 6.75
N LEU A 78 -2.12 -1.61 6.25
CA LEU A 78 -3.27 -2.48 6.02
C LEU A 78 -3.96 -2.81 7.35
N TYR A 79 -3.19 -3.16 8.38
CA TYR A 79 -3.74 -3.54 9.68
C TYR A 79 -4.40 -2.36 10.42
N LEU A 80 -3.87 -1.15 10.29
CA LEU A 80 -4.45 0.08 10.85
C LEU A 80 -5.58 0.68 9.98
N GLY A 81 -5.78 0.17 8.76
CA GLY A 81 -6.79 0.65 7.83
C GLY A 81 -6.49 2.06 7.28
N MET A 82 -5.21 2.37 7.05
CA MET A 82 -4.75 3.68 6.57
C MET A 82 -4.78 3.73 5.03
N GLN A 83 -5.98 3.85 4.45
CA GLN A 83 -6.24 3.70 3.00
C GLN A 83 -5.29 4.52 2.10
N GLU A 84 -5.13 5.82 2.37
CA GLU A 84 -4.25 6.70 1.58
C GLU A 84 -2.78 6.25 1.66
N SER A 85 -2.31 5.88 2.85
CA SER A 85 -0.95 5.38 3.06
C SER A 85 -0.74 4.00 2.42
N CYS A 86 -1.75 3.14 2.41
CA CYS A 86 -1.73 1.89 1.65
C CYS A 86 -1.54 2.16 0.15
N GLY A 87 -2.25 3.16 -0.39
CA GLY A 87 -2.15 3.55 -1.80
C GLY A 87 -0.73 3.98 -2.17
N LEU A 88 -0.11 4.82 -1.34
CA LEU A 88 1.28 5.26 -1.53
C LEU A 88 2.28 4.09 -1.48
N VAL A 89 2.19 3.26 -0.45
CA VAL A 89 3.09 2.11 -0.25
C VAL A 89 2.95 1.10 -1.40
N LEU A 90 1.73 0.73 -1.79
CA LEU A 90 1.49 -0.20 -2.89
C LEU A 90 1.92 0.38 -4.23
N SER A 91 1.70 1.67 -4.47
CA SER A 91 2.14 2.32 -5.71
C SER A 91 3.66 2.28 -5.82
N PHE A 92 4.37 2.64 -4.76
CA PHE A 92 5.84 2.54 -4.75
C PHE A 92 6.34 1.12 -5.00
N LEU A 93 5.79 0.12 -4.30
CA LEU A 93 6.20 -1.28 -4.48
C LEU A 93 5.92 -1.76 -5.91
N LEU A 94 4.79 -1.38 -6.49
CA LEU A 94 4.43 -1.75 -7.85
C LEU A 94 5.43 -1.15 -8.86
N GLU A 95 5.77 0.13 -8.72
CA GLU A 95 6.78 0.77 -9.58
C GLU A 95 8.15 0.11 -9.42
N PHE A 96 8.58 -0.13 -8.17
CA PHE A 96 9.83 -0.81 -7.90
C PHE A 96 9.92 -2.19 -8.57
N TYR A 97 8.85 -2.99 -8.49
CA TYR A 97 8.84 -4.31 -9.14
C TYR A 97 8.79 -4.24 -10.66
N CYS A 98 8.14 -3.22 -11.23
CA CYS A 98 8.18 -2.98 -12.67
C CYS A 98 9.61 -2.63 -13.12
N ASP A 99 10.30 -1.76 -12.38
CA ASP A 99 11.68 -1.35 -12.67
C ASP A 99 12.69 -2.50 -12.49
N ALA A 100 12.37 -3.46 -11.60
CA ALA A 100 13.16 -4.67 -11.37
C ALA A 100 12.82 -5.83 -12.31
N ASP A 101 11.93 -5.64 -13.29
CA ASP A 101 11.38 -6.69 -14.17
C ASP A 101 10.77 -7.90 -13.41
N ASP A 102 10.32 -7.71 -12.16
CA ASP A 102 9.69 -8.75 -11.34
C ASP A 102 8.18 -8.79 -11.57
N VAL A 103 7.79 -9.48 -12.62
CA VAL A 103 6.38 -9.67 -13.02
C VAL A 103 5.53 -10.23 -11.87
N LYS A 104 6.05 -11.22 -11.14
CA LYS A 104 5.26 -11.92 -10.10
C LYS A 104 4.96 -10.99 -8.94
N SER A 105 5.96 -10.26 -8.47
CA SER A 105 5.79 -9.31 -7.37
C SER A 105 4.95 -8.11 -7.78
N ALA A 106 5.11 -7.61 -9.01
CA ALA A 106 4.26 -6.55 -9.57
C ALA A 106 2.79 -6.97 -9.62
N GLN A 107 2.50 -8.16 -10.16
CA GLN A 107 1.13 -8.70 -10.20
C GLN A 107 0.54 -8.84 -8.80
N LYS A 108 1.31 -9.39 -7.86
CA LYS A 108 0.86 -9.54 -6.47
C LYS A 108 0.58 -8.19 -5.79
N ALA A 109 1.40 -7.17 -6.04
CA ALA A 109 1.18 -5.82 -5.50
C ALA A 109 -0.11 -5.19 -6.07
N TYR A 110 -0.37 -5.37 -7.36
CA TYR A 110 -1.62 -4.96 -7.99
C TYR A 110 -2.84 -5.73 -7.47
N GLU A 111 -2.72 -7.05 -7.28
CA GLU A 111 -3.79 -7.87 -6.70
C GLU A 111 -4.12 -7.44 -5.27
N HIS A 112 -3.12 -7.12 -4.45
CA HIS A 112 -3.34 -6.57 -3.12
C HIS A 112 -4.17 -5.28 -3.16
N SER A 113 -3.88 -4.36 -4.09
CA SER A 113 -4.67 -3.13 -4.21
C SER A 113 -6.12 -3.43 -4.58
N LYS A 114 -6.35 -4.39 -5.49
CA LYS A 114 -7.70 -4.84 -5.86
C LYS A 114 -8.45 -5.49 -4.69
N THR A 115 -7.82 -6.42 -3.98
CA THR A 115 -8.44 -7.15 -2.86
C THR A 115 -8.87 -6.22 -1.73
N TYR A 116 -8.06 -5.20 -1.43
CA TYR A 116 -8.35 -4.25 -0.36
C TYR A 116 -9.09 -2.99 -0.82
N GLY A 117 -9.44 -2.89 -2.10
CA GLY A 117 -10.12 -1.72 -2.67
C GLY A 117 -9.28 -0.43 -2.61
N ILE A 118 -7.95 -0.56 -2.60
CA ILE A 118 -7.02 0.57 -2.51
C ILE A 118 -6.89 1.23 -3.89
N GLU A 119 -7.08 2.55 -3.92
CA GLU A 119 -6.78 3.34 -5.11
C GLU A 119 -5.26 3.52 -5.26
N LEU A 120 -4.73 3.13 -6.42
CA LEU A 120 -3.33 3.34 -6.78
C LEU A 120 -3.18 4.66 -7.53
N ASN A 121 -1.99 5.25 -7.47
CA ASN A 121 -1.70 6.45 -8.23
C ASN A 121 -1.91 6.19 -9.75
N PRO A 122 -2.64 7.07 -10.47
CA PRO A 122 -2.89 6.91 -11.91
C PRO A 122 -1.62 6.74 -12.76
N VAL A 123 -0.53 7.41 -12.39
CA VAL A 123 0.76 7.30 -13.09
C VAL A 123 1.35 5.88 -12.90
N THR A 124 1.26 5.35 -11.70
CA THR A 124 1.66 3.98 -11.38
C THR A 124 0.84 2.95 -12.16
N LEU A 125 -0.48 3.14 -12.26
CA LEU A 125 -1.35 2.28 -13.07
C LEU A 125 -0.97 2.31 -14.55
N TYR A 126 -0.68 3.49 -15.10
CA TYR A 126 -0.19 3.64 -16.46
C TYR A 126 1.12 2.87 -16.66
N ARG A 127 2.11 3.08 -15.79
CA ARG A 127 3.40 2.39 -15.84
C ARG A 127 3.23 0.87 -15.81
N TYR A 128 2.41 0.36 -14.90
CA TYR A 128 2.12 -1.07 -14.81
C TYR A 128 1.47 -1.62 -16.10
N THR A 129 0.57 -0.87 -16.74
CA THR A 129 -0.01 -1.30 -18.04
C THR A 129 1.04 -1.41 -19.14
N CYS A 130 1.98 -0.45 -19.20
CA CYS A 130 3.07 -0.46 -20.16
C CYS A 130 4.03 -1.61 -19.89
N PHE A 131 4.36 -1.85 -18.61
CA PHE A 131 5.18 -2.98 -18.18
C PHE A 131 4.57 -4.33 -18.58
N LEU A 132 3.28 -4.55 -18.33
CA LEU A 132 2.62 -5.79 -18.77
C LEU A 132 2.68 -5.93 -20.29
N SER A 133 2.45 -4.85 -21.04
CA SER A 133 2.53 -4.87 -22.50
C SER A 133 3.93 -5.16 -23.02
N SER A 134 4.99 -4.63 -22.39
CA SER A 134 6.38 -4.90 -22.80
C SER A 134 6.80 -6.33 -22.49
N GLN A 135 6.20 -6.95 -21.46
CA GLN A 135 6.40 -8.36 -21.12
C GLN A 135 5.53 -9.31 -21.96
N GLY A 136 4.76 -8.80 -22.93
CA GLY A 136 3.86 -9.61 -23.76
C GLY A 136 2.66 -10.18 -22.99
N ILE A 137 2.37 -9.65 -21.80
CA ILE A 137 1.29 -10.10 -20.92
C ILE A 137 0.01 -9.34 -21.29
N GLN A 138 -1.09 -10.08 -21.44
CA GLN A 138 -2.38 -9.47 -21.70
C GLN A 138 -2.80 -8.55 -20.55
N VAL A 139 -2.99 -7.26 -20.85
CA VAL A 139 -3.45 -6.28 -19.85
C VAL A 139 -4.91 -6.57 -19.48
N PRO A 140 -5.24 -6.75 -18.18
CA PRO A 140 -6.62 -6.98 -17.76
C PRO A 140 -7.56 -5.86 -18.18
N TYR A 141 -8.76 -6.22 -18.67
CA TYR A 141 -9.74 -5.24 -19.16
C TYR A 141 -10.13 -4.20 -18.11
N GLU A 142 -10.31 -4.60 -16.86
CA GLU A 142 -10.61 -3.70 -15.74
C GLU A 142 -9.52 -2.63 -15.54
N LEU A 143 -8.25 -3.00 -15.76
CA LEU A 143 -7.12 -2.09 -15.64
C LEU A 143 -7.12 -1.07 -16.79
N LEU A 144 -7.50 -1.50 -18.00
CA LEU A 144 -7.68 -0.59 -19.13
C LEU A 144 -8.82 0.39 -18.87
N LEU A 145 -9.94 -0.05 -18.31
CA LEU A 145 -11.04 0.85 -17.95
C LEU A 145 -10.59 1.96 -16.99
N LYS A 146 -9.80 1.60 -15.96
CA LYS A 146 -9.21 2.56 -15.02
C LYS A 146 -8.23 3.51 -15.71
N LYS A 147 -7.34 2.99 -16.57
CA LYS A 147 -6.38 3.82 -17.33
C LYS A 147 -7.06 4.89 -18.18
N TYR A 148 -8.17 4.57 -18.82
CA TYR A 148 -8.89 5.48 -19.71
C TYR A 148 -10.06 6.23 -19.06
N ASN A 149 -10.21 6.16 -17.72
CA ASN A 149 -11.34 6.75 -16.99
C ASN A 149 -12.72 6.41 -17.60
N MET A 150 -12.89 5.19 -18.09
CA MET A 150 -14.15 4.77 -18.70
C MET A 150 -15.15 4.27 -17.64
N ASP A 151 -16.37 4.80 -17.66
CA ASP A 151 -17.47 4.31 -16.84
C ASP A 151 -17.73 2.82 -17.11
N SER A 152 -17.80 2.01 -16.03
CA SER A 152 -18.12 0.58 -16.09
C SER A 152 -19.47 0.28 -16.76
N ARG A 153 -20.41 1.24 -16.72
CA ARG A 153 -21.73 1.13 -17.37
C ARG A 153 -21.69 1.35 -18.88
N LYS A 154 -20.86 2.29 -19.37
CA LYS A 154 -20.69 2.52 -20.82
C LYS A 154 -19.87 1.41 -21.49
N SER A 155 -19.02 0.75 -20.73
CA SER A 155 -18.14 -0.33 -21.19
C SER A 155 -18.83 -1.70 -21.27
N ALA A 156 -19.83 -2.00 -20.43
CA ALA A 156 -20.64 -3.21 -20.57
C ALA A 156 -21.42 -3.24 -21.90
N ASP A 157 -21.94 -2.09 -22.34
CA ASP A 157 -22.57 -1.94 -23.65
C ASP A 157 -21.54 -1.98 -24.80
N ALA A 158 -20.34 -1.42 -24.59
CA ALA A 158 -19.27 -1.45 -25.59
C ALA A 158 -18.58 -2.83 -25.73
N ALA A 159 -18.54 -3.64 -24.66
CA ALA A 159 -18.04 -5.01 -24.65
C ALA A 159 -19.01 -5.98 -25.33
N LYS A 160 -20.33 -5.77 -25.20
CA LYS A 160 -21.35 -6.44 -26.04
C LYS A 160 -21.19 -6.12 -27.53
N HIS A 161 -20.55 -4.99 -27.85
CA HIS A 161 -20.29 -4.52 -29.21
C HIS A 161 -18.81 -4.57 -29.62
N SER A 162 -17.98 -5.51 -29.14
CA SER A 162 -16.66 -5.95 -29.67
C SER A 162 -15.68 -4.94 -30.34
N LYS A 163 -15.82 -3.62 -30.16
CA LYS A 163 -15.16 -2.59 -30.98
C LYS A 163 -14.35 -1.57 -30.17
N VAL A 164 -14.14 -1.78 -28.87
CA VAL A 164 -13.21 -0.92 -28.12
C VAL A 164 -11.78 -1.40 -28.38
N LYS A 165 -11.16 -0.84 -29.43
CA LYS A 165 -9.72 -0.97 -29.66
C LYS A 165 -9.00 -0.02 -28.72
N PHE A 166 -8.39 -0.55 -27.65
CA PHE A 166 -7.41 0.20 -26.88
C PHE A 166 -6.16 0.38 -27.75
N LYS A 167 -5.72 1.63 -27.95
CA LYS A 167 -4.45 1.93 -28.60
C LYS A 167 -3.36 1.80 -27.54
N PHE A 168 -2.50 0.80 -27.70
CA PHE A 168 -1.31 0.57 -26.88
C PHE A 168 -0.15 1.40 -27.41
#